data_AF-A0A6M0L3C1-F1
#
_entry.id   AF-A0A6M0L3C1-F1
#
_cell.length_a   1.000
_cell.length_b   1.000
_cell.length_c   1.000
_cell.angle_alpha   90.00
_cell.angle_beta   90.00
_cell.angle_gamma   90.00
#
_symmetry.space_group_name_H-M   'P 1'
#
loop_
_entity.id
_entity.type
_entity.pdbx_description
1 polymer ?
#
loop_
_entity_poly.entity_id
_entity_poly.type
_entity_poly.pdbx_seq_one_letter_code
_entity_poly.pdbx_strand_id
1 'polypeptide(L)'
;MRIKKIVLKNLFSYHGVQEIIFDKRTIILAENGFGKTSLLNAIKLGLGEKKFNLDSILNSHSLDSECFIEIDFSDFVLKRVWDLEEKFEDITVHLGEDI
;
A
#
# COMPACT_ATOMS: atom_id res chain seq x y z
N MET A 1 -5.93 -12.64 11.44
CA MET A 1 -5.85 -11.55 10.45
C MET A 1 -5.80 -12.10 9.05
N ARG A 2 -6.79 -11.76 8.23
CA ARG A 2 -6.82 -12.07 6.79
C ARG A 2 -6.91 -10.76 6.00
N ILE A 3 -6.07 -10.58 4.97
CA ILE A 3 -6.20 -9.46 4.03
C ILE A 3 -7.30 -9.81 3.02
N LYS A 4 -8.26 -8.91 2.83
CA LYS A 4 -9.34 -9.01 1.82
C LYS A 4 -9.01 -8.22 0.57
N LYS A 5 -8.44 -7.02 0.74
CA LYS A 5 -8.15 -6.10 -0.35
C LYS A 5 -6.93 -5.24 0.00
N ILE A 6 -6.17 -4.88 -1.02
CA ILE A 6 -5.12 -3.86 -0.93
C ILE A 6 -5.41 -2.83 -2.01
N VAL A 7 -5.38 -1.55 -1.64
CA VAL A 7 -5.40 -0.42 -2.57
C VAL A 7 -4.09 0.34 -2.44
N LEU A 8 -3.42 0.60 -3.55
CA LEU A 8 -2.16 1.34 -3.63
C LEU A 8 -2.35 2.56 -4.52
N LYS A 9 -1.76 3.69 -4.15
CA LYS A 9 -1.62 4.85 -5.04
C LYS A 9 -0.17 5.27 -5.10
N ASN A 10 0.37 5.35 -6.31
CA ASN A 10 1.70 5.92 -6.59
C ASN A 10 2.86 5.33 -5.75
N LEU A 11 2.79 4.06 -5.35
CA LEU A 11 3.82 3.41 -4.53
C LEU A 11 4.75 2.51 -5.35
N PHE A 12 6.06 2.71 -5.21
CA PHE A 12 7.12 1.93 -5.86
C PHE A 12 6.91 1.83 -7.38
N SER A 13 6.55 0.64 -7.89
CA SER A 13 6.29 0.39 -9.31
C SER A 13 4.82 0.63 -9.72
N TYR A 14 3.93 0.93 -8.78
CA TYR A 14 2.51 1.13 -9.03
C TYR A 14 2.22 2.61 -9.26
N HIS A 15 1.85 2.96 -10.50
CA HIS A 15 1.44 4.30 -10.88
C HIS A 15 -0.09 4.42 -10.87
N GLY A 16 -0.60 5.55 -10.37
CA GLY A 16 -2.03 5.76 -10.16
C GLY A 16 -2.59 4.85 -9.06
N VAL A 17 -3.92 4.72 -9.03
CA VAL A 17 -4.62 3.85 -8.08
C VAL A 17 -4.70 2.44 -8.63
N GLN A 18 -4.30 1.46 -7.82
CA GLN A 18 -4.30 0.04 -8.14
C GLN A 18 -4.98 -0.73 -7.02
N GLU A 19 -5.85 -1.66 -7.38
CA GLU A 19 -6.61 -2.49 -6.44
C GLU A 19 -6.31 -3.97 -6.64
N ILE A 20 -6.08 -4.68 -5.53
CA ILE A 20 -5.84 -6.12 -5.52
C ILE A 20 -6.77 -6.76 -4.51
N ILE A 21 -7.62 -7.67 -4.98
CA ILE A 21 -8.58 -8.41 -4.16
C ILE A 21 -8.01 -9.80 -3.86
N PHE A 22 -8.11 -10.21 -2.60
CA PHE A 22 -7.61 -11.49 -2.10
C PHE A 22 -8.78 -12.41 -1.72
N ASP A 23 -8.73 -13.64 -2.24
CA ASP A 23 -9.61 -14.72 -1.80
C ASP A 23 -8.84 -15.72 -0.90
N LYS A 24 -9.48 -16.82 -0.48
CA LYS A 24 -8.95 -17.84 0.43
C LYS A 24 -7.52 -18.29 0.11
N ARG A 25 -7.18 -18.42 -1.18
CA ARG A 25 -5.82 -18.69 -1.67
C ARG A 25 -5.60 -17.86 -2.92
N THR A 26 -4.60 -16.98 -2.89
CA THR A 26 -4.28 -16.08 -4.00
C THR A 26 -2.84 -16.33 -4.43
N ILE A 27 -2.61 -16.46 -5.73
CA ILE A 27 -1.27 -16.58 -6.32
C ILE A 27 -1.06 -15.36 -7.22
N ILE A 28 0.06 -14.66 -7.06
CA ILE A 28 0.41 -13.50 -7.87
C ILE A 28 1.52 -13.91 -8.82
N LEU A 29 1.21 -13.95 -10.12
CA LEU A 29 2.13 -14.30 -11.19
C LEU A 29 2.35 -13.07 -12.09
N ALA A 30 3.62 -12.74 -12.31
CA ALA A 30 4.01 -11.69 -13.24
C ALA A 30 5.50 -11.85 -13.58
N GLU A 31 5.95 -11.19 -14.65
CA GLU A 31 7.37 -11.15 -15.02
C GLU A 31 8.22 -10.38 -14.00
N ASN A 32 9.54 -10.53 -14.09
CA ASN A 32 10.46 -9.73 -13.28
C ASN A 32 10.36 -8.25 -13.65
N GLY A 33 10.45 -7.37 -12.66
CA GLY A 33 10.24 -5.93 -12.85
C GLY A 33 8.77 -5.49 -12.80
N PHE A 34 7.80 -6.41 -12.88
CA PHE A 34 6.36 -6.05 -12.86
C PHE A 34 5.83 -5.57 -11.48
N GLY A 35 6.64 -5.59 -10.43
CA GLY A 35 6.24 -5.03 -9.12
C GLY A 35 5.77 -6.04 -8.07
N LYS A 36 6.02 -7.35 -8.25
CA LYS A 36 5.71 -8.37 -7.23
C LYS A 36 6.38 -8.07 -5.88
N THR A 37 7.68 -7.80 -5.90
CA THR A 37 8.44 -7.40 -4.69
C THR A 37 7.97 -6.05 -4.16
N SER A 38 7.65 -5.11 -5.05
CA SER A 38 7.11 -3.79 -4.70
C SER A 38 5.81 -3.89 -3.91
N LEU A 39 4.91 -4.82 -4.28
CA LEU A 39 3.67 -5.07 -3.54
C LEU A 39 3.97 -5.55 -2.12
N LEU A 40 4.88 -6.52 -1.97
CA LEU A 40 5.27 -7.01 -0.65
C LEU A 40 5.92 -5.90 0.19
N ASN A 41 6.73 -5.04 -0.41
CA ASN A 41 7.32 -3.89 0.27
C ASN A 41 6.27 -2.86 0.67
N ALA A 42 5.26 -2.60 -0.18
CA ALA A 42 4.14 -1.72 0.14
C ALA A 42 3.36 -2.25 1.34
N ILE A 43 3.09 -3.56 1.39
CA ILE A 43 2.44 -4.19 2.55
C ILE A 43 3.27 -3.99 3.82
N LYS A 44 4.58 -4.27 3.77
CA LYS A 44 5.45 -4.08 4.94
C LYS A 44 5.52 -2.63 5.41
N LEU A 45 5.60 -1.70 4.46
CA LEU A 45 5.55 -0.26 4.67
C LEU A 45 4.23 0.15 5.35
N GLY A 46 3.09 -0.30 4.83
CA GLY A 46 1.77 -0.10 5.43
C GLY A 46 1.66 -0.64 6.86
N LEU A 47 2.30 -1.78 7.14
CA LEU A 47 2.33 -2.38 8.47
C LEU A 47 3.33 -1.74 9.45
N GLY A 48 4.10 -0.73 9.02
CA GLY A 48 4.96 0.05 9.89
C GLY A 48 6.37 -0.50 10.10
N GLU A 49 6.93 -1.18 9.09
CA GLU A 49 8.40 -1.29 9.02
C GLU A 49 9.02 0.12 9.14
N LYS A 50 10.21 0.28 9.72
CA LYS A 50 10.78 1.64 10.00
C LYS A 50 12.00 1.98 9.14
N LYS A 51 12.44 1.06 8.28
CA LYS A 51 13.66 1.20 7.48
C LYS A 51 13.31 1.44 6.02
N PHE A 52 12.86 2.65 5.70
CA PHE A 52 12.73 3.09 4.32
C PHE A 52 13.07 4.56 4.21
N ASN A 53 13.66 4.91 3.07
CA ASN A 53 13.80 6.30 2.68
C ASN A 53 12.46 6.74 2.07
N LEU A 54 11.79 7.71 2.68
CA LEU A 54 10.52 8.27 2.21
C LEU A 54 10.61 8.71 0.74
N ASP A 55 11.71 9.34 0.33
CA ASP A 55 11.90 9.79 -1.05
C ASP A 55 11.98 8.63 -2.07
N SER A 56 12.14 7.39 -1.60
CA SER A 56 12.23 6.18 -2.44
C SER A 56 10.93 5.40 -2.58
N ILE A 57 9.85 5.80 -1.89
CA ILE A 57 8.57 5.08 -1.92
C ILE A 57 7.65 5.56 -3.04
N LEU A 58 7.79 6.82 -3.48
CA LEU A 58 6.98 7.37 -4.56
C LEU A 58 7.35 6.77 -5.91
N ASN A 59 6.33 6.45 -6.70
CA ASN A 59 6.54 6.05 -8.07
C ASN A 59 7.14 7.20 -8.88
N SER A 60 8.24 6.93 -9.57
CA SER A 60 9.00 7.95 -10.33
C SER A 60 8.23 8.58 -11.50
N HIS A 61 7.10 7.99 -11.91
CA HIS A 61 6.24 8.53 -12.96
C HIS A 61 5.04 9.30 -12.40
N SER A 62 4.88 9.37 -11.08
CA SER A 62 3.80 10.11 -10.44
C SER A 62 3.97 11.61 -10.68
N LEU A 63 2.87 12.27 -11.07
CA LEU A 63 2.76 13.73 -11.08
C LEU A 63 2.25 14.29 -9.75
N ASP A 64 1.74 13.41 -8.89
CA ASP A 64 1.22 13.71 -7.55
C ASP A 64 2.32 13.40 -6.51
N SER A 65 2.49 14.27 -5.53
CA SER A 65 3.39 14.08 -4.39
C SER A 65 2.79 13.12 -3.34
N GLU A 66 1.49 12.85 -3.43
CA GLU A 66 0.77 11.95 -2.55
C GLU A 66 0.84 10.49 -3.03
N CYS A 67 1.14 9.60 -2.08
CA CYS A 67 1.03 8.16 -2.24
C CYS A 67 0.39 7.53 -1.01
N PHE A 68 -0.27 6.38 -1.18
CA PHE A 68 -0.90 5.69 -0.06
C PHE A 68 -0.94 4.18 -0.25
N ILE A 69 -1.08 3.48 0.87
CA ILE A 69 -1.55 2.10 0.92
C ILE A 69 -2.74 2.00 1.86
N GLU A 70 -3.78 1.31 1.41
CA GLU A 70 -4.90 0.87 2.22
C GLU A 70 -4.91 -0.67 2.22
N ILE A 71 -4.95 -1.27 3.41
CA ILE A 71 -5.05 -2.71 3.62
C ILE A 71 -6.34 -2.99 4.37
N ASP A 72 -7.27 -3.62 3.68
CA ASP A 72 -8.54 -4.09 4.22
C ASP A 72 -8.31 -5.48 4.82
N PHE A 73 -8.35 -5.56 6.15
CA PHE A 73 -8.31 -6.81 6.89
C PHE A 73 -9.71 -7.34 7.17
N SER A 74 -9.79 -8.56 7.69
CA SER A 74 -11.05 -9.15 8.15
C SER A 74 -11.85 -8.24 9.08
N ASP A 75 -11.16 -7.53 9.96
CA ASP A 75 -11.73 -6.92 11.16
C ASP A 75 -11.54 -5.39 11.20
N PHE A 76 -10.67 -4.84 10.35
CA PHE A 76 -10.36 -3.41 10.30
C PHE A 76 -9.74 -3.02 8.95
N VAL A 77 -9.75 -1.73 8.64
CA VAL A 77 -9.04 -1.14 7.52
C VAL A 77 -7.90 -0.29 8.04
N LEU A 78 -6.69 -0.53 7.55
CA LEU A 78 -5.50 0.27 7.82
C LEU A 78 -5.17 1.09 6.58
N LYS A 79 -5.11 2.41 6.72
CA LYS A 79 -4.66 3.31 5.66
C LYS A 79 -3.45 4.10 6.13
N ARG A 80 -2.43 4.14 5.28
CA ARG A 80 -1.28 5.04 5.42
C ARG A 80 -1.16 5.94 4.22
N VAL A 81 -0.97 7.23 4.47
CA VAL A 81 -0.83 8.25 3.44
C VAL A 81 0.49 8.98 3.67
N TRP A 82 1.20 9.27 2.59
CA TRP A 82 2.39 10.09 2.59
C TRP A 82 2.24 11.19 1.55
N ASP A 83 2.50 12.43 1.98
CA ASP A 83 2.73 13.56 1.10
C ASP A 83 4.21 13.94 1.21
N LEU A 84 4.95 13.77 0.11
CA LEU A 84 6.39 14.00 0.11
C LEU A 84 6.77 15.46 -0.11
N GLU A 85 5.86 16.29 -0.64
CA GLU A 85 6.08 17.72 -0.75
C GLU A 85 5.94 18.38 0.63
N GLU A 86 4.89 18.04 1.36
CA GLU A 86 4.64 18.52 2.72
C GLU A 86 5.44 17.76 3.80
N LYS A 87 6.09 16.66 3.42
CA LYS A 87 6.79 15.72 4.33
C LYS A 87 5.89 15.23 5.46
N PHE A 88 4.67 14.91 5.09
CA PHE A 88 3.60 14.48 5.98
C PHE A 88 3.37 12.97 5.88
N GLU A 89 3.09 12.34 7.02
CA GLU A 89 2.63 10.95 7.12
C GLU A 89 1.41 10.89 8.01
N ASP A 90 0.36 10.22 7.54
CA ASP A 90 -0.82 9.86 8.32
C ASP A 90 -1.00 8.35 8.40
N ILE A 91 -1.51 7.89 9.54
CA ILE A 91 -1.92 6.51 9.75
C ILE A 91 -3.32 6.52 10.35
N THR A 92 -4.27 6.01 9.58
CA THR A 92 -5.66 5.88 10.01
C THR A 92 -6.04 4.40 10.10
N VAL A 93 -6.72 4.04 11.19
CA VAL A 93 -7.29 2.69 11.40
C VAL A 93 -8.79 2.82 11.62
N HIS A 94 -9.58 2.22 10.74
CA HIS A 94 -11.03 2.10 10.88
C HIS A 94 -11.38 0.69 11.34
N LEU A 95 -12.02 0.56 12.50
CA LEU A 95 -12.54 -0.72 12.97
C LEU A 95 -13.79 -1.07 12.14
N GLY A 96 -13.94 -2.33 11.73
CA GLY A 96 -15.17 -2.78 11.09
C GLY A 96 -16.35 -2.66 12.05
N GLU A 97 -17.53 -2.36 11.53
CA GLU A 97 -18.76 -2.17 12.32
C GLU A 97 -19.32 -3.47 12.96
N ASP A 98 -18.65 -4.61 12.78
CA ASP A 98 -19.09 -5.94 13.24
C ASP A 98 -18.33 -6.46 14.49
N ILE A 99 -18.15 -5.64 15.54
CA ILE A 99 -17.69 -6.12 16.88
C ILE A 99 -18.87 -6.20 17.85
#